data_AF-A0A166F9N7-F1
#
_entry.id   AF-A0A166F9N7-F1
#
_cell.length_a   1.000
_cell.length_b   1.000
_cell.length_c   1.000
_cell.angle_alpha   90.00
_cell.angle_beta   90.00
_cell.angle_gamma   90.00
#
_symmetry.space_group_name_H-M   'P 1'
#
loop_
_entity.id
_entity.type
_entity.pdbx_description
1 polymer ?
#
loop_
_entity_poly.entity_id
_entity_poly.type
_entity_poly.pdbx_seq_one_letter_code
_entity_poly.pdbx_strand_id
1 'polypeptide(L)'
;MNRCDNCLLVLPLRAGAIAWNVIIAAYSIGGSIVLFLYGSYWFFVYPEWFIYGGIGMAVAAVALVNCLALSNKSYIWTRVCKFLWPILIVVSAVRCIIMIVELDRDQDNIEWECNNGGVQFNSTTSDTSTSTSTSTLPSAFCTSGFSTLRALFIISLLIDLVFQLYSAFLNWRFSKRLEHYSSMKGPFYGGLCFSTFAESTA
;
A
#
# COMPACT_ATOMS: atom_id res chain seq x y z
N MET A 1 -19.89 20.61 24.00
CA MET A 1 -18.51 20.48 23.50
C MET A 1 -18.60 20.00 22.06
N ASN A 2 -18.43 20.91 21.10
CA ASN A 2 -18.69 20.68 19.67
C ASN A 2 -17.71 19.62 19.15
N ARG A 3 -18.16 18.36 19.17
CA ARG A 3 -17.42 17.20 18.71
C ARG A 3 -17.51 17.22 17.19
N CYS A 4 -16.45 17.69 16.54
CA CYS A 4 -16.42 17.78 15.08
C CYS A 4 -16.29 16.36 14.49
N ASP A 5 -17.42 15.67 14.36
CA ASP A 5 -17.48 14.27 13.92
C ASP A 5 -16.94 14.06 12.49
N ASN A 6 -16.85 15.14 11.69
CA ASN A 6 -16.33 15.16 10.32
C ASN A 6 -15.08 16.02 10.08
N CYS A 7 -14.47 16.63 11.11
CA CYS A 7 -13.21 17.38 10.88
C CYS A 7 -12.10 16.40 10.45
N LEU A 8 -11.45 16.70 9.32
CA LEU A 8 -10.36 15.94 8.67
C LEU A 8 -10.72 14.59 8.01
N LEU A 9 -12.00 14.34 7.71
CA LEU A 9 -12.43 13.15 6.95
C LEU A 9 -12.82 13.53 5.53
N VAL A 10 -12.06 13.05 4.54
CA VAL A 10 -12.45 13.16 3.12
C VAL A 10 -13.63 12.23 2.78
N LEU A 11 -13.82 11.15 3.55
CA LEU A 11 -14.83 10.11 3.31
C LEU A 11 -15.50 9.64 4.63
N PRO A 12 -16.72 9.06 4.59
CA PRO A 12 -17.39 8.53 5.79
C PRO A 12 -16.52 7.52 6.53
N LEU A 13 -16.35 7.70 7.86
CA LEU A 13 -15.30 7.07 8.68
C LEU A 13 -15.15 5.54 8.52
N ARG A 14 -16.23 4.80 8.24
CA ARG A 14 -16.19 3.33 8.11
C ARG A 14 -16.10 2.88 6.65
N ALA A 15 -17.08 3.24 5.82
CA ALA A 15 -17.10 2.84 4.41
C ALA A 15 -15.94 3.47 3.63
N GLY A 16 -15.58 4.72 3.94
CA GLY A 16 -14.44 5.42 3.38
C GLY A 16 -13.10 4.79 3.75
N ALA A 17 -12.93 4.36 5.00
CA ALA A 17 -11.72 3.65 5.41
C ALA A 17 -11.60 2.27 4.74
N ILE A 18 -12.71 1.55 4.58
CA ILE A 18 -12.74 0.28 3.85
C ILE A 18 -12.34 0.50 2.38
N ALA A 19 -12.98 1.44 1.70
CA ALA A 19 -12.67 1.77 0.30
C ALA A 19 -11.21 2.20 0.12
N TRP A 20 -10.68 3.00 1.04
CA TRP A 20 -9.29 3.44 1.01
C TRP A 20 -8.30 2.28 1.12
N ASN A 21 -8.55 1.33 2.04
CA ASN A 21 -7.70 0.14 2.17
C ASN A 21 -7.79 -0.78 0.95
N VAL A 22 -8.94 -0.86 0.29
CA VAL A 22 -9.07 -1.60 -0.98
C VAL A 22 -8.25 -0.96 -2.09
N ILE A 23 -8.26 0.38 -2.19
CA ILE A 23 -7.43 1.11 -3.15
C ILE A 23 -5.94 0.86 -2.90
N ILE A 24 -5.49 0.93 -1.64
CA ILE A 24 -4.09 0.62 -1.27
C ILE A 24 -3.75 -0.82 -1.65
N ALA A 25 -4.62 -1.78 -1.34
CA ALA A 25 -4.38 -3.18 -1.68
C ALA A 25 -4.24 -3.37 -3.19
N ALA A 26 -5.14 -2.80 -3.99
CA ALA A 26 -5.07 -2.89 -5.45
C ALA A 26 -3.81 -2.23 -6.01
N TYR A 27 -3.46 -1.03 -5.52
CA TYR A 27 -2.26 -0.31 -5.93
C TYR A 27 -0.99 -1.08 -5.59
N SER A 28 -0.89 -1.60 -4.38
CA SER A 28 0.30 -2.33 -3.90
C SER A 28 0.46 -3.69 -4.58
N ILE A 29 -0.65 -4.39 -4.88
CA ILE A 29 -0.62 -5.62 -5.69
C ILE A 29 -0.13 -5.30 -7.11
N GLY A 30 -0.67 -4.27 -7.75
CA GLY A 30 -0.25 -3.84 -9.09
C GLY A 30 1.24 -3.51 -9.14
N GLY A 31 1.72 -2.69 -8.20
CA GLY A 31 3.14 -2.33 -8.09
C GLY A 31 4.05 -3.52 -7.82
N SER A 32 3.66 -4.46 -6.95
CA SER A 32 4.42 -5.68 -6.69
C SER A 32 4.49 -6.61 -7.89
N ILE A 33 3.39 -6.78 -8.64
CA ILE A 33 3.39 -7.61 -9.86
C ILE A 33 4.33 -7.02 -10.91
N VAL A 34 4.29 -5.70 -11.11
CA VAL A 34 5.21 -5.01 -12.03
C VAL A 34 6.67 -5.24 -11.61
N LEU A 35 6.97 -5.16 -10.32
CA LEU A 35 8.32 -5.43 -9.81
C LEU A 35 8.73 -6.90 -9.93
N PHE A 36 7.82 -7.86 -9.82
CA PHE A 36 8.18 -9.27 -10.01
C PHE A 36 8.42 -9.64 -11.48
N LEU A 37 7.75 -8.97 -12.42
CA LEU A 37 7.90 -9.23 -13.85
C LEU A 37 9.04 -8.44 -14.49
N TYR A 38 9.16 -7.15 -14.13
CA TYR A 38 10.09 -6.22 -14.76
C TYR A 38 11.20 -5.74 -13.82
N GLY A 39 11.22 -6.17 -12.56
CA GLY A 39 12.22 -5.73 -11.59
C GLY A 39 13.65 -6.09 -11.98
N SER A 40 13.84 -7.17 -12.75
CA SER A 40 15.15 -7.60 -13.25
C SER A 40 15.79 -6.67 -14.29
N TYR A 41 15.01 -5.75 -14.86
CA TYR A 41 15.48 -4.72 -15.79
C TYR A 41 15.79 -3.38 -15.09
N TRP A 42 15.28 -3.19 -13.87
CA TRP A 42 15.49 -1.96 -13.11
C TRP A 42 16.48 -2.15 -11.95
N PHE A 43 16.61 -3.37 -11.45
CA PHE A 43 17.52 -3.75 -10.37
C PHE A 43 18.34 -4.94 -10.84
N PHE A 44 19.66 -4.76 -10.96
CA PHE A 44 20.54 -5.74 -11.59
C PHE A 44 21.09 -6.79 -10.60
N VAL A 45 20.92 -6.56 -9.29
CA VAL A 45 21.43 -7.44 -8.23
C VAL A 45 20.33 -8.35 -7.69
N TYR A 46 20.48 -9.66 -7.93
CA TYR A 46 19.61 -10.66 -7.30
C TYR A 46 19.96 -10.80 -5.81
N PRO A 47 19.00 -10.83 -4.86
CA PRO A 47 17.53 -10.90 -5.01
C PRO A 47 16.76 -9.60 -4.66
N GLU A 48 17.26 -8.42 -5.00
CA GLU A 48 16.75 -7.15 -4.46
C GLU A 48 15.30 -6.83 -4.88
N TRP A 49 14.97 -6.99 -6.16
CA TRP A 49 13.61 -6.72 -6.67
C TRP A 49 12.55 -7.63 -6.04
N PHE A 50 12.89 -8.87 -5.67
CA PHE A 50 12.00 -9.78 -4.95
C PHE A 50 11.66 -9.25 -3.55
N ILE A 51 12.65 -8.68 -2.86
CA ILE A 51 12.45 -8.09 -1.54
C ILE A 51 11.54 -6.87 -1.65
N TYR A 52 11.77 -6.00 -2.64
CA TYR A 52 10.93 -4.81 -2.86
C TYR A 52 9.49 -5.16 -3.22
N GLY A 53 9.29 -6.14 -4.12
CA GLY A 53 7.96 -6.64 -4.46
C GLY A 53 7.29 -7.34 -3.25
N GLY A 54 8.05 -8.08 -2.45
CA GLY A 54 7.57 -8.74 -1.24
C GLY A 54 7.06 -7.77 -0.17
N ILE A 55 7.75 -6.65 0.03
CA ILE A 55 7.30 -5.58 0.94
C ILE A 55 5.96 -4.99 0.45
N GLY A 56 5.81 -4.75 -0.85
CA GLY A 56 4.52 -4.30 -1.42
C GLY A 56 3.39 -5.32 -1.21
N MET A 57 3.68 -6.62 -1.29
CA MET A 57 2.68 -7.66 -0.99
C MET A 57 2.31 -7.69 0.50
N ALA A 58 3.26 -7.44 1.39
CA ALA A 58 2.99 -7.31 2.82
C ALA A 58 2.07 -6.11 3.14
N VAL A 59 2.29 -4.97 2.48
CA VAL A 59 1.40 -3.80 2.60
C VAL A 59 -0.02 -4.13 2.12
N ALA A 60 -0.15 -4.83 0.98
CA ALA A 60 -1.45 -5.26 0.47
C ALA A 60 -2.17 -6.21 1.45
N ALA A 61 -1.45 -7.20 1.99
CA ALA A 61 -2.01 -8.16 2.94
C ALA A 61 -2.55 -7.45 4.20
N VAL A 62 -1.80 -6.49 4.72
CA VAL A 62 -2.20 -5.73 5.92
C VAL A 62 -3.37 -4.80 5.62
N ALA A 63 -3.41 -4.18 4.45
CA ALA A 63 -4.57 -3.38 4.03
C ALA A 63 -5.85 -4.23 3.96
N LEU A 64 -5.76 -5.49 3.48
CA LEU A 64 -6.88 -6.42 3.48
C LEU A 64 -7.29 -6.87 4.89
N VAL A 65 -6.33 -7.20 5.76
CA VAL A 65 -6.61 -7.49 7.18
C VAL A 65 -7.31 -6.31 7.84
N ASN A 66 -6.89 -5.09 7.52
CA ASN A 66 -7.49 -3.89 8.04
C ASN A 66 -8.93 -3.69 7.54
N CYS A 67 -9.19 -3.99 6.27
CA CYS A 67 -10.53 -4.00 5.69
C CYS A 67 -11.46 -4.98 6.43
N LEU A 68 -10.98 -6.20 6.72
CA LEU A 68 -11.73 -7.20 7.49
C LEU A 68 -11.97 -6.75 8.94
N ALA A 69 -10.97 -6.14 9.58
CA ALA A 69 -11.07 -5.61 10.93
C ALA A 69 -12.17 -4.53 11.05
N LEU A 70 -12.22 -3.60 10.10
CA LEU A 70 -13.20 -2.52 10.01
C LEU A 70 -14.62 -3.05 9.68
N SER A 71 -14.69 -4.10 8.87
CA SER A 71 -15.94 -4.76 8.49
C SER A 71 -16.61 -5.41 9.70
N ASN A 72 -15.83 -6.16 10.51
CA ASN A 72 -16.33 -6.90 11.67
C ASN A 72 -16.41 -6.08 12.98
N LYS A 73 -16.02 -4.79 12.97
CA LYS A 73 -15.90 -3.93 14.17
C LYS A 73 -15.08 -4.59 15.31
N SER A 74 -14.06 -5.38 14.97
CA SER A 74 -13.30 -6.12 15.98
C SER A 74 -12.32 -5.22 16.72
N TYR A 75 -12.45 -5.16 18.05
CA TYR A 75 -11.58 -4.35 18.92
C TYR A 75 -10.13 -4.85 18.91
N ILE A 76 -9.91 -6.17 18.98
CA ILE A 76 -8.58 -6.79 18.96
C ILE A 76 -7.87 -6.48 17.63
N TRP A 77 -8.53 -6.74 16.50
CA TRP A 77 -7.92 -6.58 15.18
C TRP A 77 -7.58 -5.13 14.86
N THR A 78 -8.42 -4.18 15.29
CA THR A 78 -8.14 -2.74 15.13
C THR A 78 -6.88 -2.33 15.91
N ARG A 79 -6.64 -2.92 17.10
CA ARG A 79 -5.44 -2.65 17.91
C ARG A 79 -4.18 -3.21 17.25
N VAL A 80 -4.26 -4.41 16.68
CA VAL A 80 -3.15 -5.02 15.92
C VAL A 80 -2.81 -4.15 14.71
N CYS A 81 -3.80 -3.76 13.91
CA CYS A 81 -3.58 -2.91 12.74
C CYS A 81 -2.94 -1.56 13.14
N LYS A 82 -3.40 -0.94 14.23
CA LYS A 82 -2.82 0.31 14.76
C LYS A 82 -1.34 0.19 15.11
N PHE A 83 -0.89 -0.97 15.60
CA PHE A 83 0.53 -1.22 15.88
C PHE A 83 1.32 -1.54 14.61
N LEU A 84 0.70 -2.22 13.65
CA LEU A 84 1.38 -2.73 12.45
C LEU A 84 1.58 -1.63 11.38
N TRP A 85 0.62 -0.71 11.22
CA TRP A 85 0.71 0.41 10.28
C TRP A 85 1.97 1.28 10.40
N PRO A 86 2.37 1.79 11.59
CA PRO A 86 3.58 2.60 11.70
C PRO A 86 4.86 1.82 11.35
N ILE A 87 4.92 0.52 11.66
CA ILE A 87 6.05 -0.33 11.27
C ILE A 87 6.13 -0.44 9.76
N LEU A 88 5.00 -0.68 9.09
CA LEU A 88 4.96 -0.74 7.63
C LEU A 88 5.35 0.57 6.96
N ILE A 89 4.89 1.72 7.48
CA ILE A 89 5.23 3.03 6.93
C ILE A 89 6.76 3.26 6.99
N VAL A 90 7.41 2.83 8.07
CA VAL A 90 8.87 2.94 8.17
C VAL A 90 9.57 2.02 7.16
N VAL A 91 9.13 0.77 7.05
CA VAL A 91 9.69 -0.19 6.08
C VAL A 91 9.46 0.27 4.63
N SER A 92 8.29 0.83 4.31
CA SER A 92 7.99 1.35 2.98
C SER A 92 8.78 2.63 2.67
N ALA A 93 9.01 3.49 3.67
CA ALA A 93 9.89 4.66 3.52
C ALA A 93 11.34 4.25 3.23
N VAL A 94 11.89 3.29 3.97
CA VAL A 94 13.25 2.77 3.73
C VAL A 94 13.34 2.13 2.34
N ARG A 95 12.34 1.31 1.96
CA ARG A 95 12.24 0.75 0.61
C ARG A 95 12.27 1.84 -0.46
N CYS A 96 11.48 2.90 -0.29
CA CYS A 96 11.42 4.01 -1.25
C CYS A 96 12.80 4.66 -1.44
N ILE A 97 13.52 4.94 -0.35
CA ILE A 97 14.85 5.56 -0.41
C ILE A 97 15.84 4.66 -1.16
N ILE A 98 15.90 3.38 -0.80
CA ILE A 98 16.84 2.43 -1.42
C ILE A 98 16.54 2.28 -2.92
N MET A 99 15.27 2.11 -3.30
CA MET A 99 14.90 1.96 -4.71
C MET A 99 15.25 3.19 -5.55
N ILE A 100 15.14 4.40 -5.00
CA ILE A 100 15.55 5.63 -5.71
C ILE A 100 17.06 5.68 -5.91
N VAL A 101 17.83 5.32 -4.88
CA VAL A 101 19.31 5.34 -4.95
C VAL A 101 19.82 4.32 -5.96
N GLU A 102 19.31 3.09 -5.94
CA GLU A 102 19.74 2.06 -6.89
C GLU A 102 19.31 2.41 -8.33
N LEU A 103 18.10 2.95 -8.51
CA LEU A 103 17.65 3.39 -9.84
C LEU A 103 18.56 4.48 -10.43
N ASP A 104 19.07 5.40 -9.61
CA ASP A 104 20.01 6.44 -10.05
C ASP A 104 21.42 5.89 -10.33
N ARG A 105 21.84 4.81 -9.63
CA ARG A 105 23.14 4.17 -9.87
C ARG A 105 23.18 3.38 -11.17
N ASP A 106 22.05 2.78 -11.54
CA ASP A 106 21.96 1.87 -12.69
C ASP A 106 21.42 2.55 -13.96
N GLN A 107 21.39 3.88 -14.00
CA GLN A 107 20.92 4.65 -15.16
C GLN A 107 21.58 4.21 -16.47
N ASP A 108 22.92 4.08 -16.48
CA ASP A 108 23.69 3.73 -17.68
C ASP A 108 23.33 2.33 -18.20
N ASN A 109 23.04 1.40 -17.29
CA ASN A 109 22.65 0.04 -17.63
C ASN A 109 21.26 0.02 -18.27
N ILE A 110 20.31 0.79 -17.75
CA ILE A 110 18.95 0.91 -18.29
C ILE A 110 18.97 1.59 -19.68
N GLU A 111 19.79 2.61 -19.86
CA GLU A 111 19.99 3.23 -21.18
C GLU A 111 20.59 2.24 -22.18
N TRP A 112 21.52 1.38 -21.74
CA TRP A 112 22.05 0.30 -22.57
C TRP A 112 20.97 -0.71 -22.97
N GLU A 113 20.11 -1.16 -22.04
CA GLU A 113 19.02 -2.10 -22.35
C GLU A 113 18.10 -1.54 -23.43
N CYS A 114 17.76 -0.26 -23.33
CA CYS A 114 16.92 0.41 -24.32
C CYS A 114 17.58 0.55 -25.70
N ASN A 115 18.88 0.82 -25.74
CA ASN A 115 19.63 0.88 -26.99
C ASN A 115 19.82 -0.49 -27.67
N ASN A 116 19.69 -1.58 -26.91
CA ASN A 116 19.86 -2.95 -27.41
C ASN A 116 18.51 -3.70 -27.57
N GLY A 117 17.41 -2.97 -27.76
CA GLY A 117 16.10 -3.56 -28.06
C GLY A 117 15.36 -4.13 -26.86
N GLY A 118 15.66 -3.67 -25.64
CA GLY A 118 15.00 -4.09 -24.40
C GLY A 118 15.47 -5.45 -23.89
N VAL A 119 16.68 -5.87 -24.26
CA VAL A 119 17.33 -7.08 -23.75
C VAL A 119 17.95 -6.79 -22.39
N GLN A 120 17.79 -7.71 -21.45
CA GLN A 120 18.26 -7.54 -20.07
C GLN A 120 19.79 -7.44 -20.01
N PHE A 121 20.30 -6.41 -19.34
CA PHE A 121 21.74 -6.21 -19.14
C PHE A 121 22.28 -7.22 -18.13
N ASN A 122 23.41 -7.86 -18.47
CA ASN A 122 24.11 -8.80 -17.60
C ASN A 122 25.57 -8.38 -17.46
N SER A 123 25.95 -7.91 -16.27
CA SER A 123 27.30 -7.46 -15.94
C SER A 123 28.37 -8.56 -16.02
N THR A 124 27.97 -9.83 -15.98
CA THR A 124 28.87 -10.99 -15.99
C THR A 124 29.23 -11.46 -17.40
N THR A 125 28.43 -11.10 -18.40
CA THR A 125 28.64 -11.44 -19.81
C THR A 125 28.42 -10.16 -20.60
N SER A 126 29.46 -9.35 -20.72
CA SER A 126 29.54 -8.17 -21.60
C SER A 126 29.52 -8.55 -23.09
N ASP A 127 28.86 -9.65 -23.42
CA ASP A 127 28.81 -10.24 -24.75
C ASP A 127 27.39 -10.71 -25.00
N THR A 128 26.84 -10.18 -26.08
CA THR A 128 25.55 -10.47 -26.68
C THR A 128 25.18 -11.96 -26.58
N SER A 129 23.91 -12.23 -26.24
CA SER A 129 23.09 -13.41 -26.64
C SER A 129 22.67 -14.48 -25.63
N THR A 130 22.88 -14.32 -24.32
CA THR A 130 22.37 -15.30 -23.32
C THR A 130 21.57 -14.67 -22.17
N SER A 131 20.60 -13.82 -22.49
CA SER A 131 19.45 -13.64 -21.59
C SER A 131 18.54 -14.86 -21.76
N THR A 132 18.46 -15.71 -20.74
CA THR A 132 17.50 -16.84 -20.66
C THR A 132 16.04 -16.37 -20.54
N SER A 133 15.82 -15.07 -20.41
CA SER A 133 14.51 -14.42 -20.32
C SER A 133 13.97 -14.09 -21.72
N THR A 134 12.87 -14.72 -22.13
CA THR A 134 12.15 -14.40 -23.38
C THR A 134 11.33 -13.11 -23.29
N SER A 135 11.23 -12.52 -22.11
CA SER A 135 10.64 -11.20 -21.90
C SER A 135 11.57 -10.12 -22.45
N THR A 136 10.99 -9.09 -23.04
CA THR A 136 11.68 -7.87 -23.44
C THR A 136 11.07 -6.70 -22.67
N LEU A 137 11.89 -5.68 -22.40
CA LEU A 137 11.38 -4.45 -21.82
C LEU A 137 10.35 -3.83 -22.79
N PRO A 138 9.13 -3.49 -22.34
CA PRO A 138 8.14 -2.87 -23.21
C PRO A 138 8.68 -1.59 -23.86
N SER A 139 8.56 -1.47 -25.18
CA SER A 139 9.10 -0.35 -25.96
C SER A 139 8.61 1.03 -25.49
N ALA A 140 7.44 1.08 -24.83
CA ALA A 140 6.91 2.27 -24.18
C ALA A 140 7.86 2.86 -23.11
N PHE A 141 8.58 2.02 -22.36
CA PHE A 141 9.55 2.48 -21.37
C PHE A 141 10.79 3.10 -22.04
N CYS A 142 11.27 2.52 -23.13
CA CYS A 142 12.41 3.06 -23.87
C CYS A 142 12.08 4.31 -24.69
N THR A 143 10.83 4.46 -25.14
CA THR A 143 10.39 5.65 -25.90
C THR A 143 10.22 6.88 -24.99
N SER A 144 9.85 6.68 -23.72
CA SER A 144 9.61 7.76 -22.76
C SER A 144 10.88 8.28 -22.07
N GLY A 145 11.98 7.53 -22.15
CA GLY A 145 13.29 7.91 -21.63
C GLY A 145 13.42 7.79 -20.11
N PHE A 146 14.66 7.63 -19.63
CA PHE A 146 14.97 7.41 -18.21
C PHE A 146 14.45 8.53 -17.31
N SER A 147 14.55 9.80 -17.73
CA SER A 147 14.11 10.93 -16.89
C SER A 147 12.62 10.91 -16.55
N THR A 148 11.77 10.53 -17.51
CA THR A 148 10.32 10.42 -17.33
C THR A 148 9.98 9.22 -16.45
N LEU A 149 10.64 8.09 -16.69
CA LEU A 149 10.47 6.86 -15.91
C LEU A 149 10.82 7.11 -14.44
N ARG A 150 11.99 7.70 -14.17
CA ARG A 150 12.43 8.09 -12.83
C ARG A 150 11.41 9.01 -12.14
N ALA A 151 10.94 10.05 -12.83
CA ALA A 151 9.97 10.99 -12.26
C ALA A 151 8.64 10.30 -11.89
N LEU A 152 8.08 9.50 -12.80
CA LEU A 152 6.85 8.74 -12.54
C LEU A 152 7.03 7.74 -11.41
N PHE A 153 8.18 7.06 -11.36
CA PHE A 153 8.50 6.10 -10.32
C PHE A 153 8.55 6.76 -8.94
N ILE A 154 9.27 7.88 -8.80
CA ILE A 154 9.33 8.65 -7.55
C ILE A 154 7.95 9.14 -7.12
N ILE A 155 7.18 9.73 -8.05
CA ILE A 155 5.82 10.20 -7.76
C ILE A 155 4.92 9.05 -7.28
N SER A 156 5.02 7.88 -7.93
CA SER A 156 4.26 6.69 -7.56
C SER A 156 4.58 6.20 -6.14
N LEU A 157 5.85 6.25 -5.73
CA LEU A 157 6.28 5.87 -4.37
C LEU A 157 5.83 6.89 -3.32
N LEU A 158 5.85 8.18 -3.63
CA LEU A 158 5.39 9.23 -2.72
C LEU A 158 3.88 9.15 -2.49
N ILE A 159 3.09 8.91 -3.55
CA ILE A 159 1.64 8.73 -3.44
C ILE A 159 1.32 7.51 -2.56
N ASP A 160 2.05 6.40 -2.73
CA ASP A 160 1.92 5.20 -1.89
C ASP A 160 2.13 5.53 -0.41
N LEU A 161 3.20 6.26 -0.08
CA LEU A 161 3.53 6.65 1.29
C LEU A 161 2.44 7.55 1.90
N VAL A 162 1.93 8.52 1.14
CA VAL A 162 0.81 9.38 1.58
C VAL A 162 -0.45 8.55 1.82
N PHE A 163 -0.74 7.58 0.96
CA PHE A 163 -1.91 6.72 1.11
C PHE A 163 -1.81 5.85 2.36
N GLN A 164 -0.63 5.31 2.66
CA GLN A 164 -0.36 4.54 3.88
C GLN A 164 -0.47 5.40 5.14
N LEU A 165 0.08 6.61 5.14
CA LEU A 165 -0.08 7.58 6.25
C LEU A 165 -1.55 7.91 6.50
N TYR A 166 -2.33 8.15 5.44
CA TYR A 166 -3.75 8.44 5.58
C TYR A 166 -4.54 7.23 6.12
N SER A 167 -4.21 6.01 5.68
CA SER A 167 -4.81 4.78 6.24
C SER A 167 -4.51 4.60 7.73
N ALA A 168 -3.26 4.85 8.14
CA ALA A 168 -2.86 4.82 9.55
C ALA A 168 -3.64 5.85 10.39
N PHE A 169 -3.84 7.06 9.86
CA PHE A 169 -4.64 8.10 10.50
C PHE A 169 -6.11 7.67 10.69
N LEU A 170 -6.75 7.11 9.64
CA LEU A 170 -8.12 6.64 9.70
C LEU A 170 -8.30 5.52 10.75
N ASN A 171 -7.34 4.59 10.81
CA ASN A 171 -7.32 3.52 11.80
C ASN A 171 -7.16 4.00 13.23
N TRP A 172 -6.25 4.94 13.45
CA TRP A 172 -6.07 5.55 14.76
C TRP A 172 -7.35 6.22 15.24
N ARG A 173 -8.02 6.97 14.37
CA ARG A 173 -9.30 7.63 14.68
C ARG A 173 -10.41 6.62 14.98
N PHE A 174 -10.51 5.54 14.20
CA PHE A 174 -11.50 4.49 14.43
C PHE A 174 -11.27 3.78 15.79
N SER A 175 -10.02 3.50 16.14
CA SER A 175 -9.63 2.94 17.44
C SER A 175 -10.06 3.83 18.61
N LYS A 176 -9.84 5.15 18.52
CA LYS A 176 -10.26 6.10 19.57
C LYS A 176 -11.78 6.16 19.73
N ARG A 177 -12.53 6.02 18.64
CA ARG A 177 -13.99 5.95 18.71
C ARG A 177 -14.47 4.69 19.44
N LEU A 178 -13.87 3.53 19.14
CA LEU A 178 -14.20 2.27 19.82
C LEU A 178 -13.86 2.28 21.31
N GLU A 179 -12.69 2.84 21.68
CA GLU A 179 -12.31 3.03 23.09
C GLU A 179 -13.36 3.85 23.84
N HIS A 180 -13.85 4.94 23.25
CA HIS A 180 -14.86 5.78 23.86
C HIS A 180 -16.20 5.06 24.07
N TYR A 181 -16.67 4.26 23.09
CA TYR A 181 -17.88 3.44 23.27
C TYR A 181 -17.69 2.34 24.32
N SER A 182 -16.50 1.76 24.42
CA SER A 182 -16.20 0.73 25.43
C SER A 182 -16.09 1.30 26.86
N SER A 183 -15.70 2.57 27.01
CA SER A 183 -15.60 3.22 28.33
C SER A 183 -16.92 3.80 28.83
N MET A 184 -17.98 3.82 28.00
CA MET A 184 -19.33 4.08 28.46
C MET A 184 -19.87 2.82 29.15
N LYS A 185 -19.48 2.63 30.41
CA LYS A 185 -20.23 1.77 31.33
C LYS A 185 -21.54 2.50 31.64
N GLY A 186 -22.58 2.23 30.84
CA GLY A 186 -23.93 2.64 31.22
C GLY A 186 -24.33 1.96 32.54
N PRO A 187 -25.19 2.56 33.38
CA PRO A 187 -25.88 1.82 34.40
C PRO A 187 -26.79 0.79 33.69
N PHE A 188 -26.45 -0.50 33.75
CA PHE A 188 -27.40 -1.58 33.42
C PHE A 188 -28.36 -1.84 34.58
N TYR A 189 -28.95 -0.77 35.12
CA TYR A 189 -30.15 -0.83 35.95
C TYR A 189 -31.18 0.12 35.33
N GLY A 190 -32.13 -0.46 34.61
CA GLY A 190 -33.33 0.23 34.10
C GLY A 190 -33.21 0.68 32.64
N GLY A 191 -33.85 -0.05 31.73
CA GLY A 191 -33.93 0.36 30.32
C GLY A 191 -34.79 -0.57 29.46
N LEU A 192 -36.10 -0.49 29.66
CA LEU A 192 -37.17 -1.00 28.79
C LEU A 192 -36.95 -0.64 27.31
N CYS A 193 -36.20 -1.45 26.57
CA CYS A 193 -36.07 -1.32 25.11
C CYS A 193 -36.30 -2.68 24.42
N PHE A 194 -37.38 -3.37 24.82
CA PHE A 194 -37.92 -4.50 24.04
C PHE A 194 -39.47 -4.58 24.04
N SER A 195 -40.19 -3.53 24.43
CA SER A 195 -41.66 -3.61 24.59
C SER A 195 -42.45 -2.48 23.95
N THR A 196 -42.05 -2.00 22.78
CA THR A 196 -42.88 -1.10 21.93
C THR A 196 -43.04 -1.61 20.50
N PHE A 197 -43.01 -2.93 20.33
CA PHE A 197 -43.46 -3.63 19.10
C PHE A 197 -44.74 -4.44 19.34
N ALA A 198 -45.59 -4.00 20.28
CA ALA A 198 -46.86 -4.67 20.60
C ALA A 198 -48.01 -3.67 20.69
N GLU A 199 -48.10 -2.69 19.79
CA GLU A 199 -49.34 -1.91 19.61
C GLU A 199 -49.36 -1.23 18.24
N SER A 200 -49.43 -2.04 17.17
CA SER A 200 -49.84 -1.55 15.85
C SER A 200 -50.33 -2.71 14.97
N THR A 201 -51.36 -3.41 15.45
CA THR A 201 -52.34 -4.05 14.56
C THR A 201 -53.70 -3.88 15.21
N ALA A 202 -54.46 -2.94 14.64
CA ALA A 202 -55.91 -2.92 14.70
C ALA A 202 -56.50 -4.22 14.15
#